data_AF-A9G8V7-F1
#
_entry.id   AF-A9G8V7-F1
#
_cell.length_a   1.000
_cell.length_b   1.000
_cell.length_c   1.000
_cell.angle_alpha   90.00
_cell.angle_beta   90.00
_cell.angle_gamma   90.00
#
_symmetry.space_group_name_H-M   'P 1'
#
loop_
_entity.id
_entity.type
_entity.pdbx_description
1 polymer ?
#
loop_
_entity_poly.entity_id
_entity_poly.type
_entity_poly.pdbx_seq_one_letter_code
_entity_poly.pdbx_strand_id
1 'polypeptide(L)'
;MDYARSKLIAGLLFSAWLGACSGNGGEEKPDTAASGPGTSSSSSSTSSSSSGAGGSGGEGASSGTVGSGGATSSGGATGSGGAGGSDGAEGGGGAGSTPPPTEFDNPVIKYDAPDPTSGPGDYIFTADGAAMVWNNKVYLYTGHDEQAEGAEGYRMFDWRLWTSSDMIHWENKGAVMRYDVFPWAHGGDSTGNANAGQVVERDDENGNPKFYFYAPVEGGQSSYGISIGVAVADRPEGPFKDARGIPLIFLADTNGTADHSWRNLDPTVFVDDDGRAYMYWGNGVLYWVELEDDMIHLKGETYTTDGSGKMQNRSISGVQIHVLKDIPGYTEAPYLSKHGSLYYLTYASGFPESISYATSTSPQGPWQHRGVILDPVPNSSTIHQSLFEFKGASYLTYHDAALPTGGSYRRSTCVDRAYYNDDGTIRKIVPTHR
;
A
#
# COMPACT_ATOMS: atom_id res chain seq x y z
N MET A 1 9.80 22.57 56.65
CA MET A 1 10.41 23.00 55.38
C MET A 1 10.21 21.84 54.40
N ASP A 2 9.06 21.66 53.76
CA ASP A 2 8.13 22.66 53.18
C ASP A 2 8.88 23.56 52.19
N TYR A 3 8.51 23.61 50.91
CA TYR A 3 7.14 23.89 50.46
C TYR A 3 6.61 23.00 49.31
N ALA A 4 5.30 23.03 49.10
CA ALA A 4 4.61 22.41 47.96
C ALA A 4 3.39 23.24 47.52
N ARG A 5 2.91 22.99 46.28
CA ARG A 5 1.63 23.45 45.68
C ARG A 5 1.46 24.95 45.36
N SER A 6 1.08 25.21 44.11
CA SER A 6 0.01 26.12 43.62
C SER A 6 -0.12 25.87 42.12
N LYS A 7 -1.18 25.28 41.54
CA LYS A 7 -2.62 25.60 41.48
C LYS A 7 -2.98 26.93 40.78
N LEU A 8 -3.95 26.78 39.88
CA LEU A 8 -4.58 27.74 38.96
C LEU A 8 -4.70 29.19 39.46
N ILE A 9 -4.48 30.13 38.53
CA ILE A 9 -5.30 31.33 38.39
C ILE A 9 -5.77 31.39 36.94
N ALA A 10 -7.07 31.58 36.73
CA ALA A 10 -7.67 31.83 35.43
C ALA A 10 -8.74 32.94 35.57
N GLY A 11 -8.85 33.79 34.55
CA GLY A 11 -9.89 34.82 34.46
C GLY A 11 -9.36 36.25 34.59
N LEU A 12 -9.42 36.98 33.46
CA LEU A 12 -9.51 38.44 33.40
C LEU A 12 -10.33 38.82 32.15
N LEU A 13 -11.47 39.47 32.39
CA LEU A 13 -12.15 40.47 31.55
C LEU A 13 -12.28 40.26 30.03
N PHE A 14 -13.53 40.25 29.55
CA PHE A 14 -13.93 41.11 28.42
C PHE A 14 -15.41 41.52 28.54
N SER A 15 -15.70 42.83 28.45
CA SER A 15 -17.08 43.35 28.49
C SER A 15 -17.22 44.79 27.95
N ALA A 16 -17.77 44.92 26.74
CA ALA A 16 -18.39 46.11 26.13
C ALA A 16 -19.37 45.60 25.03
N TRP A 17 -20.62 46.08 24.84
CA TRP A 17 -21.06 47.42 24.41
C TRP A 17 -20.47 47.83 23.04
N LEU A 18 -21.22 48.22 22.00
CA LEU A 18 -22.65 48.56 21.77
C LEU A 18 -23.21 47.74 20.57
N GLY A 19 -24.44 47.85 20.04
CA GLY A 19 -25.66 48.62 20.36
C GLY A 19 -26.54 48.79 19.09
N ALA A 20 -27.87 48.90 19.26
CA ALA A 20 -28.88 48.69 18.22
C ALA A 20 -28.99 49.70 17.05
N CYS A 21 -29.58 49.25 15.94
CA CYS A 21 -30.47 50.02 15.06
C CYS A 21 -31.68 49.13 14.65
N SER A 22 -32.86 49.73 14.44
CA SER A 22 -34.13 49.00 14.27
C SER A 22 -35.07 49.65 13.23
N GLY A 23 -35.96 48.85 12.64
CA GLY A 23 -37.11 49.29 11.80
C GLY A 23 -37.23 48.52 10.47
N ASN A 24 -38.41 48.27 9.90
CA ASN A 24 -39.78 48.56 10.38
C ASN A 24 -40.84 47.68 9.65
N GLY A 25 -42.03 47.47 10.25
CA GLY A 25 -43.15 46.64 9.73
C GLY A 25 -42.98 45.12 9.97
N GLY A 26 -44.02 44.30 10.19
CA GLY A 26 -45.48 44.51 10.16
C GLY A 26 -46.13 43.89 8.90
N GLU A 27 -47.20 43.10 8.93
CA GLU A 27 -48.06 42.50 10.00
C GLU A 27 -48.41 41.04 9.59
N GLU A 28 -49.21 40.17 10.24
CA GLU A 28 -50.24 40.24 11.31
C GLU A 28 -50.29 38.88 12.09
N LYS A 29 -51.45 38.48 12.67
CA LYS A 29 -51.75 37.17 13.29
C LYS A 29 -53.29 36.94 13.28
N PRO A 30 -53.82 35.70 13.19
CA PRO A 30 -54.05 34.92 14.43
C PRO A 30 -53.97 33.37 14.33
N ASP A 31 -53.63 32.77 15.48
CA ASP A 31 -54.11 31.53 16.12
C ASP A 31 -54.65 30.33 15.28
N THR A 32 -54.24 29.09 15.58
CA THR A 32 -54.83 28.38 16.75
C THR A 32 -53.99 27.22 17.32
N ALA A 33 -54.22 27.00 18.63
CA ALA A 33 -54.06 25.79 19.46
C ALA A 33 -53.80 24.44 18.74
N ALA A 34 -52.82 23.60 19.13
CA ALA A 34 -52.74 22.79 20.36
C ALA A 34 -53.73 21.59 20.39
N SER A 35 -53.44 20.40 20.94
CA SER A 35 -52.20 19.82 21.51
C SER A 35 -52.41 18.32 21.87
N GLY A 36 -51.33 17.54 21.93
CA GLY A 36 -51.26 16.33 22.78
C GLY A 36 -51.33 14.97 22.07
N PRO A 37 -51.00 13.86 22.77
CA PRO A 37 -50.39 12.69 22.12
C PRO A 37 -51.17 11.37 22.28
N GLY A 38 -50.79 10.38 21.47
CA GLY A 38 -51.22 8.97 21.59
C GLY A 38 -50.06 8.02 21.30
N THR A 39 -49.98 6.90 22.01
CA THR A 39 -48.81 6.01 22.04
C THR A 39 -48.98 4.74 21.20
N SER A 40 -47.84 4.19 20.76
CA SER A 40 -47.55 2.75 20.65
C SER A 40 -48.51 1.81 19.89
N SER A 41 -47.98 1.10 18.90
CA SER A 41 -47.80 -0.37 19.02
C SER A 41 -46.92 -0.94 17.91
N SER A 42 -46.40 -2.13 18.13
CA SER A 42 -45.56 -2.89 17.22
C SER A 42 -46.38 -3.74 16.24
N SER A 43 -45.82 -3.98 15.05
CA SER A 43 -46.10 -5.20 14.31
C SER A 43 -44.83 -5.67 13.59
N SER A 44 -44.57 -6.97 13.68
CA SER A 44 -43.51 -7.65 12.94
C SER A 44 -44.02 -8.13 11.59
N SER A 45 -43.15 -8.21 10.59
CA SER A 45 -43.42 -8.96 9.36
C SER A 45 -42.22 -9.81 8.98
N THR A 46 -42.37 -11.13 9.13
CA THR A 46 -41.48 -12.13 8.54
C THR A 46 -41.87 -12.33 7.07
N SER A 47 -40.93 -12.14 6.14
CA SER A 47 -41.09 -12.62 4.77
C SER A 47 -40.38 -13.97 4.60
N SER A 48 -41.07 -14.92 3.96
CA SER A 48 -40.58 -16.29 3.76
C SER A 48 -39.67 -16.41 2.54
N SER A 49 -38.64 -17.23 2.64
CA SER A 49 -37.91 -17.74 1.47
C SER A 49 -38.80 -18.67 0.64
N SER A 50 -38.59 -18.68 -0.67
CA SER A 50 -39.01 -19.77 -1.55
C SER A 50 -37.89 -20.05 -2.56
N SER A 51 -37.56 -21.34 -2.72
CA SER A 51 -36.53 -21.81 -3.63
C SER A 51 -37.14 -22.27 -4.95
N GLY A 52 -36.49 -21.94 -6.06
CA GLY A 52 -36.84 -22.40 -7.40
C GLY A 52 -35.61 -22.97 -8.09
N ALA A 53 -35.52 -24.29 -8.19
CA ALA A 53 -34.41 -25.00 -8.84
C ALA A 53 -34.90 -25.83 -10.03
N GLY A 54 -34.20 -25.70 -11.16
CA GLY A 54 -34.47 -26.39 -12.42
C GLY A 54 -33.85 -25.60 -13.59
N GLY A 55 -33.36 -26.22 -14.67
CA GLY A 55 -33.26 -27.65 -14.97
C GLY A 55 -32.20 -27.91 -16.07
N SER A 56 -31.85 -29.17 -16.31
CA SER A 56 -30.71 -29.58 -17.13
C SER A 56 -30.98 -29.67 -18.65
N GLY A 57 -29.91 -29.48 -19.45
CA GLY A 57 -29.85 -29.79 -20.89
C GLY A 57 -29.03 -28.76 -21.67
N GLY A 58 -28.20 -29.10 -22.67
CA GLY A 58 -27.84 -30.43 -23.20
C GLY A 58 -26.62 -30.32 -24.15
N GLU A 59 -26.00 -31.46 -24.48
CA GLU A 59 -24.70 -31.55 -25.17
C GLU A 59 -24.74 -31.17 -26.67
N GLY A 60 -23.56 -30.88 -27.27
CA GLY A 60 -23.44 -30.82 -28.74
C GLY A 60 -22.19 -30.13 -29.33
N ALA A 61 -21.01 -30.76 -29.24
CA ALA A 61 -19.83 -30.35 -30.01
C ALA A 61 -18.98 -31.57 -30.43
N SER A 62 -18.53 -31.60 -31.70
CA SER A 62 -17.79 -32.74 -32.29
C SER A 62 -16.34 -32.40 -32.65
N SER A 63 -15.49 -33.44 -32.76
CA SER A 63 -14.15 -33.38 -33.39
C SER A 63 -14.22 -32.78 -34.81
N GLY A 64 -13.19 -32.09 -35.34
CA GLY A 64 -11.81 -32.58 -35.58
C GLY A 64 -11.72 -33.13 -37.02
N THR A 65 -10.67 -32.96 -37.83
CA THR A 65 -9.25 -32.60 -37.58
C THR A 65 -8.62 -32.13 -38.92
N VAL A 66 -7.30 -31.84 -38.93
CA VAL A 66 -6.37 -31.74 -40.10
C VAL A 66 -6.12 -30.34 -40.66
N GLY A 67 -4.84 -29.98 -40.85
CA GLY A 67 -4.40 -28.74 -41.51
C GLY A 67 -2.95 -28.32 -41.25
N SER A 68 -1.96 -29.20 -41.50
CA SER A 68 -0.54 -28.83 -41.35
C SER A 68 -0.01 -28.01 -42.55
N GLY A 69 0.80 -26.99 -42.28
CA GLY A 69 1.44 -26.17 -43.31
C GLY A 69 2.55 -25.29 -42.75
N GLY A 70 3.80 -25.76 -42.82
CA GLY A 70 4.97 -24.98 -42.46
C GLY A 70 5.58 -24.26 -43.67
N ALA A 71 6.05 -23.03 -43.47
CA ALA A 71 6.83 -22.29 -44.46
C ALA A 71 7.94 -21.50 -43.77
N THR A 72 9.19 -21.74 -44.16
CA THR A 72 10.37 -20.99 -43.71
C THR A 72 10.61 -19.76 -44.59
N SER A 73 10.97 -18.62 -44.00
CA SER A 73 11.66 -17.56 -44.72
C SER A 73 12.70 -16.88 -43.84
N SER A 74 13.84 -16.53 -44.44
CA SER A 74 15.01 -15.95 -43.78
C SER A 74 15.19 -14.48 -44.15
N GLY A 75 15.56 -13.64 -43.19
CA GLY A 75 15.98 -12.27 -43.41
C GLY A 75 16.48 -11.67 -42.09
N GLY A 76 17.53 -10.84 -42.13
CA GLY A 76 18.13 -10.26 -40.91
C GLY A 76 18.92 -8.99 -41.19
N ALA A 77 19.64 -8.51 -40.16
CA ALA A 77 20.38 -7.24 -40.09
C ALA A 77 19.50 -5.96 -39.96
N THR A 78 19.85 -4.92 -39.18
CA THR A 78 20.95 -4.72 -38.19
C THR A 78 20.69 -3.49 -37.31
N GLY A 79 21.01 -3.57 -36.00
CA GLY A 79 21.31 -2.43 -35.12
C GLY A 79 20.12 -1.64 -34.56
N SER A 80 20.25 -0.90 -33.44
CA SER A 80 21.35 -0.89 -32.44
C SER A 80 20.95 -0.17 -31.13
N GLY A 81 21.29 -0.76 -29.98
CA GLY A 81 21.12 -0.17 -28.64
C GLY A 81 19.69 -0.30 -28.07
N GLY A 82 19.50 -0.53 -26.76
CA GLY A 82 20.51 -0.80 -25.73
C GLY A 82 19.90 -0.88 -24.32
N ALA A 83 19.24 -2.00 -24.00
CA ALA A 83 18.55 -2.22 -22.72
C ALA A 83 19.21 -3.34 -21.89
N GLY A 84 19.17 -3.20 -20.57
CA GLY A 84 19.82 -4.07 -19.59
C GLY A 84 19.10 -5.39 -19.29
N GLY A 85 18.62 -6.10 -20.31
CA GLY A 85 17.99 -7.42 -20.14
C GLY A 85 19.04 -8.48 -19.77
N SER A 86 18.88 -9.15 -18.63
CA SER A 86 19.72 -10.26 -18.20
C SER A 86 19.25 -11.57 -18.84
N ASP A 87 20.16 -12.28 -19.52
CA ASP A 87 19.86 -13.61 -20.05
C ASP A 87 21.09 -14.53 -19.99
N GLY A 88 20.86 -15.83 -20.07
CA GLY A 88 21.73 -16.87 -19.50
C GLY A 88 23.14 -17.01 -20.07
N ALA A 89 24.10 -17.31 -19.18
CA ALA A 89 25.45 -17.76 -19.52
C ALA A 89 25.78 -19.08 -18.79
N GLU A 90 25.76 -20.20 -19.52
CA GLU A 90 26.34 -21.45 -19.02
C GLU A 90 27.88 -21.40 -19.05
N GLY A 91 28.54 -22.14 -18.13
CA GLY A 91 29.94 -22.55 -18.34
C GLY A 91 31.04 -21.78 -17.59
N GLY A 92 30.79 -21.27 -16.38
CA GLY A 92 31.80 -20.56 -15.56
C GLY A 92 31.82 -20.94 -14.08
N GLY A 93 32.17 -22.18 -13.73
CA GLY A 93 32.20 -22.64 -12.33
C GLY A 93 33.34 -22.01 -11.50
N GLY A 94 33.03 -21.36 -10.37
CA GLY A 94 34.06 -20.71 -9.55
C GLY A 94 33.68 -20.22 -8.14
N ALA A 95 32.40 -20.08 -7.79
CA ALA A 95 31.96 -19.78 -6.42
C ALA A 95 30.63 -20.47 -6.13
N GLY A 96 30.56 -21.23 -5.03
CA GLY A 96 29.33 -21.91 -4.63
C GLY A 96 28.36 -20.93 -3.97
N SER A 97 27.35 -20.46 -4.71
CA SER A 97 26.20 -19.80 -4.11
C SER A 97 25.43 -20.79 -3.24
N THR A 98 25.28 -20.50 -1.95
CA THR A 98 24.35 -21.23 -1.07
C THR A 98 22.97 -21.27 -1.72
N PRO A 99 22.27 -22.41 -1.76
CA PRO A 99 20.91 -22.48 -2.27
C PRO A 99 19.99 -21.48 -1.55
N PRO A 100 19.03 -20.86 -2.26
CA PRO A 100 18.00 -20.02 -1.64
C PRO A 100 17.33 -20.72 -0.45
N PRO A 101 17.16 -20.06 0.71
CA PRO A 101 16.51 -20.67 1.86
C PRO A 101 15.04 -20.97 1.58
N THR A 102 14.59 -22.16 1.99
CA THR A 102 13.23 -22.66 1.75
C THR A 102 12.33 -22.66 2.98
N GLU A 103 12.88 -22.33 4.15
CA GLU A 103 12.20 -22.32 5.46
C GLU A 103 12.74 -21.14 6.27
N PHE A 104 11.85 -20.46 6.98
CA PHE A 104 12.15 -19.25 7.76
C PHE A 104 11.71 -19.41 9.22
N ASP A 105 12.38 -18.65 10.10
CA ASP A 105 12.00 -18.53 11.50
C ASP A 105 10.99 -17.38 11.67
N ASN A 106 9.81 -17.50 11.06
CA ASN A 106 8.83 -16.42 11.04
C ASN A 106 8.20 -16.15 12.41
N PRO A 107 7.92 -14.88 12.75
CA PRO A 107 8.21 -13.67 11.97
C PRO A 107 9.72 -13.36 11.94
N VAL A 108 10.29 -13.11 10.76
CA VAL A 108 11.75 -12.91 10.60
C VAL A 108 12.29 -11.65 11.27
N ILE A 109 11.41 -10.71 11.61
CA ILE A 109 11.71 -9.50 12.37
C ILE A 109 11.08 -9.61 13.75
N LYS A 110 11.92 -9.61 14.80
CA LYS A 110 11.51 -9.91 16.19
C LYS A 110 11.88 -8.85 17.22
N TYR A 111 13.07 -8.23 17.13
CA TYR A 111 13.63 -7.38 18.19
C TYR A 111 14.19 -6.06 17.63
N ASP A 112 14.07 -4.94 18.35
CA ASP A 112 14.69 -3.66 17.96
C ASP A 112 16.20 -3.61 18.30
N ALA A 113 16.95 -4.62 17.83
CA ALA A 113 18.38 -4.77 18.07
C ALA A 113 19.18 -4.46 16.79
N PRO A 114 20.16 -3.53 16.82
CA PRO A 114 21.03 -3.23 15.66
C PRO A 114 22.20 -4.22 15.51
N ASP A 115 22.44 -5.09 16.50
CA ASP A 115 23.59 -6.00 16.56
C ASP A 115 23.17 -7.34 17.17
N PRO A 116 23.31 -8.48 16.46
CA PRO A 116 22.91 -9.80 16.95
C PRO A 116 23.74 -10.30 18.15
N THR A 117 24.84 -9.63 18.50
CA THR A 117 25.66 -9.94 19.69
C THR A 117 25.16 -9.25 20.97
N SER A 118 24.26 -8.27 20.86
CA SER A 118 23.73 -7.52 22.01
C SER A 118 22.66 -8.27 22.82
N GLY A 119 22.23 -9.44 22.35
CA GLY A 119 21.07 -10.17 22.88
C GLY A 119 19.74 -9.63 22.34
N PRO A 120 18.60 -10.28 22.66
CA PRO A 120 17.28 -9.77 22.27
C PRO A 120 16.98 -8.48 23.03
N GLY A 121 16.70 -7.41 22.27
CA GLY A 121 16.04 -6.21 22.80
C GLY A 121 14.56 -6.46 23.06
N ASP A 122 13.80 -5.39 23.26
CA ASP A 122 12.34 -5.48 23.32
C ASP A 122 11.76 -5.92 21.96
N TYR A 123 10.57 -6.55 21.99
CA TYR A 123 9.86 -6.96 20.78
C TYR A 123 9.46 -5.74 19.94
N ILE A 124 9.79 -5.77 18.66
CA ILE A 124 9.36 -4.76 17.68
C ILE A 124 8.26 -5.31 16.79
N PHE A 125 7.16 -4.58 16.70
CA PHE A 125 6.01 -4.95 15.89
C PHE A 125 6.12 -4.21 14.56
N THR A 126 6.06 -4.98 13.48
CA THR A 126 6.39 -4.53 12.13
C THR A 126 5.33 -4.98 11.14
N ALA A 127 4.93 -4.04 10.31
CA ALA A 127 3.78 -4.17 9.44
C ALA A 127 4.13 -3.85 7.99
N ASP A 128 3.22 -4.22 7.10
CA ASP A 128 3.08 -3.64 5.77
C ASP A 128 4.40 -3.66 4.96
N GLY A 129 5.08 -4.81 5.04
CA GLY A 129 6.48 -4.97 4.65
C GLY A 129 6.72 -5.00 3.14
N ALA A 130 7.11 -3.86 2.57
CA ALA A 130 7.45 -3.68 1.16
C ALA A 130 8.94 -3.92 0.89
N ALA A 131 9.26 -4.94 0.10
CA ALA A 131 10.63 -5.24 -0.33
C ALA A 131 11.03 -4.50 -1.62
N MET A 132 12.28 -4.05 -1.65
CA MET A 132 13.01 -3.54 -2.81
C MET A 132 14.33 -4.31 -2.91
N VAL A 133 14.75 -4.68 -4.12
CA VAL A 133 16.01 -5.39 -4.36
C VAL A 133 16.98 -4.46 -5.09
N TRP A 134 18.11 -4.15 -4.46
CA TRP A 134 19.10 -3.22 -5.00
C TRP A 134 20.52 -3.67 -4.64
N ASN A 135 21.45 -3.55 -5.60
CA ASN A 135 22.87 -3.93 -5.43
C ASN A 135 23.10 -5.28 -4.70
N ASN A 136 22.36 -6.32 -5.12
CA ASN A 136 22.47 -7.70 -4.60
C ASN A 136 22.13 -7.87 -3.10
N LYS A 137 21.34 -6.93 -2.55
CA LYS A 137 20.80 -6.91 -1.18
C LYS A 137 19.29 -6.63 -1.24
N VAL A 138 18.53 -7.19 -0.29
CA VAL A 138 17.11 -6.86 -0.10
C VAL A 138 16.99 -5.76 0.94
N TYR A 139 16.17 -4.77 0.65
CA TYR A 139 15.78 -3.64 1.49
C TYR A 139 14.29 -3.77 1.78
N LEU A 140 13.93 -4.11 3.00
CA LEU A 140 12.56 -4.37 3.45
C LEU A 140 12.12 -3.21 4.35
N TYR A 141 11.22 -2.38 3.83
CA TYR A 141 10.65 -1.24 4.55
C TYR A 141 9.36 -1.69 5.23
N THR A 142 9.20 -1.40 6.52
CA THR A 142 8.04 -1.83 7.32
C THR A 142 7.48 -0.64 8.11
N GLY A 143 6.16 -0.53 8.20
CA GLY A 143 5.54 0.32 9.21
C GLY A 143 5.83 -0.20 10.63
N HIS A 144 5.89 0.71 11.60
CA HIS A 144 6.16 0.39 13.01
C HIS A 144 4.87 0.41 13.83
N ASP A 145 4.42 -0.74 14.36
CA ASP A 145 3.18 -0.87 15.14
C ASP A 145 3.45 -0.56 16.63
N GLU A 146 3.13 0.65 17.08
CA GLU A 146 3.40 1.18 18.44
C GLU A 146 2.17 1.16 19.37
N GLN A 147 1.11 0.41 19.02
CA GLN A 147 -0.07 0.29 19.86
C GLN A 147 0.20 -0.57 21.11
N ALA A 148 -0.44 -0.24 22.23
CA ALA A 148 -0.34 -0.98 23.48
C ALA A 148 -1.01 -2.37 23.39
N GLU A 149 -0.57 -3.33 24.22
CA GLU A 149 -1.18 -4.67 24.29
C GLU A 149 -2.69 -4.58 24.55
N GLY A 150 -3.48 -5.23 23.69
CA GLY A 150 -4.95 -5.29 23.79
C GLY A 150 -5.69 -3.98 23.50
N ALA A 151 -5.01 -2.92 23.05
CA ALA A 151 -5.65 -1.66 22.64
C ALA A 151 -6.00 -1.66 21.14
N GLU A 152 -7.08 -0.95 20.78
CA GLU A 152 -7.62 -0.89 19.41
C GLU A 152 -7.09 0.30 18.60
N GLY A 153 -6.97 0.09 17.29
CA GLY A 153 -6.55 1.11 16.31
C GLY A 153 -5.04 1.18 16.12
N TYR A 154 -4.60 1.44 14.89
CA TYR A 154 -3.18 1.56 14.57
C TYR A 154 -2.54 2.79 15.20
N ARG A 155 -1.29 2.63 15.63
CA ARG A 155 -0.41 3.73 16.08
C ARG A 155 0.94 3.51 15.41
N MET A 156 1.24 4.31 14.40
CA MET A 156 2.39 4.09 13.52
C MET A 156 2.99 5.46 13.20
N PHE A 157 4.17 5.76 13.76
CA PHE A 157 4.80 7.08 13.63
C PHE A 157 5.99 7.07 12.67
N ASP A 158 6.64 5.92 12.47
CA ASP A 158 7.80 5.78 11.60
C ASP A 158 7.75 4.53 10.71
N TRP A 159 8.54 4.56 9.64
CA TRP A 159 8.88 3.39 8.84
C TRP A 159 10.32 2.97 9.14
N ARG A 160 10.48 1.69 9.51
CA ARG A 160 11.75 1.00 9.75
C ARG A 160 12.29 0.42 8.46
N LEU A 161 13.61 0.27 8.39
CA LEU A 161 14.29 -0.47 7.31
C LEU A 161 15.07 -1.66 7.88
N TRP A 162 14.90 -2.80 7.24
CA TRP A 162 15.63 -4.04 7.47
C TRP A 162 16.36 -4.44 6.19
N THR A 163 17.61 -4.91 6.28
CA THR A 163 18.33 -5.36 5.06
C THR A 163 18.88 -6.76 5.22
N SER A 164 18.71 -7.61 4.20
CA SER A 164 19.31 -8.95 4.16
C SER A 164 20.10 -9.19 2.88
N SER A 165 21.16 -9.97 3.01
CA SER A 165 21.97 -10.45 1.88
C SER A 165 21.72 -11.94 1.57
N ASP A 166 20.94 -12.66 2.38
CA ASP A 166 20.73 -14.11 2.27
C ASP A 166 19.30 -14.58 2.64
N MET A 167 18.40 -13.66 2.95
CA MET A 167 17.02 -13.86 3.44
C MET A 167 16.88 -14.50 4.83
N ILE A 168 17.98 -14.87 5.49
CA ILE A 168 17.99 -15.45 6.84
C ILE A 168 18.40 -14.39 7.88
N HIS A 169 19.49 -13.66 7.62
CA HIS A 169 20.02 -12.66 8.53
C HIS A 169 19.56 -11.27 8.12
N TRP A 170 18.90 -10.56 9.03
CA TRP A 170 18.34 -9.23 8.80
C TRP A 170 19.05 -8.18 9.67
N GLU A 171 19.65 -7.18 9.02
CA GLU A 171 20.29 -6.03 9.67
C GLU A 171 19.24 -4.92 9.89
N ASN A 172 18.93 -4.59 11.14
CA ASN A 172 18.10 -3.42 11.50
C ASN A 172 18.83 -2.12 11.15
N LYS A 173 18.16 -1.19 10.46
CA LYS A 173 18.68 0.17 10.13
C LYS A 173 18.01 1.29 10.92
N GLY A 174 17.06 0.96 11.80
CA GLY A 174 16.23 1.90 12.54
C GLY A 174 15.18 2.57 11.66
N ALA A 175 14.59 3.65 12.18
CA ALA A 175 13.62 4.48 11.48
C ALA A 175 14.31 5.28 10.38
N VAL A 176 13.85 5.14 9.12
CA VAL A 176 14.40 5.88 7.96
C VAL A 176 13.53 7.08 7.56
N MET A 177 12.25 7.07 7.96
CA MET A 177 11.29 8.14 7.68
C MET A 177 10.19 8.18 8.75
N ARG A 178 9.70 9.37 9.10
CA ARG A 178 8.46 9.61 9.87
C ARG A 178 7.40 10.23 8.96
N TYR A 179 6.12 10.11 9.31
CA TYR A 179 5.03 10.78 8.58
C TYR A 179 5.19 12.31 8.48
N ASP A 180 5.83 12.94 9.47
CA ASP A 180 6.05 14.40 9.50
C ASP A 180 7.21 14.90 8.63
N VAL A 181 7.84 14.01 7.84
CA VAL A 181 8.64 14.40 6.66
C VAL A 181 7.83 15.26 5.68
N PHE A 182 6.50 15.05 5.66
CA PHE A 182 5.52 15.79 4.87
C PHE A 182 4.92 16.94 5.71
N PRO A 183 5.24 18.23 5.43
CA PRO A 183 4.77 19.35 6.26
C PRO A 183 3.26 19.61 6.19
N TRP A 184 2.55 18.89 5.34
CA TRP A 184 1.10 18.90 5.15
C TRP A 184 0.40 17.70 5.82
N ALA A 185 1.15 16.77 6.42
CA ALA A 185 0.59 15.67 7.19
C ALA A 185 0.00 16.16 8.53
N HIS A 186 -1.01 15.45 9.03
CA HIS A 186 -1.80 15.82 10.21
C HIS A 186 -1.86 14.70 11.27
N GLY A 187 -1.09 13.61 11.09
CA GLY A 187 -0.93 12.55 12.09
C GLY A 187 -0.54 13.09 13.46
N GLY A 188 -1.44 12.97 14.44
CA GLY A 188 -1.20 13.42 15.81
C GLY A 188 -0.48 12.37 16.66
N ASP A 189 0.01 12.79 17.84
CA ASP A 189 0.63 11.94 18.89
C ASP A 189 -0.23 10.73 19.32
N SER A 190 -1.51 10.73 18.96
CA SER A 190 -2.44 9.61 19.14
C SER A 190 -2.22 8.45 18.17
N THR A 191 -1.82 8.70 16.92
CA THR A 191 -1.89 7.70 15.83
C THR A 191 -0.70 7.71 14.87
N GLY A 192 -0.12 8.87 14.54
CA GLY A 192 0.94 9.02 13.54
C GLY A 192 0.50 8.80 12.08
N ASN A 193 -0.26 7.73 11.81
CA ASN A 193 -0.82 7.38 10.50
C ASN A 193 0.26 7.19 9.41
N ALA A 194 1.40 6.59 9.76
CA ALA A 194 2.43 6.08 8.85
C ALA A 194 2.05 4.68 8.32
N ASN A 195 1.03 4.60 7.45
CA ASN A 195 0.48 3.33 6.95
C ASN A 195 1.37 2.71 5.84
N ALA A 196 0.93 1.59 5.26
CA ALA A 196 1.65 0.82 4.24
C ALA A 196 2.22 1.68 3.10
N GLY A 197 3.54 1.59 2.85
CA GLY A 197 4.20 2.39 1.81
C GLY A 197 5.39 1.67 1.20
N GLN A 198 5.64 1.96 -0.08
CA GLN A 198 6.69 1.30 -0.88
C GLN A 198 7.81 2.28 -1.23
N VAL A 199 9.06 1.79 -1.18
CA VAL A 199 10.21 2.46 -1.82
C VAL A 199 10.50 1.82 -3.17
N VAL A 200 10.75 2.64 -4.17
CA VAL A 200 11.21 2.24 -5.51
C VAL A 200 12.48 3.00 -5.86
N GLU A 201 13.42 2.33 -6.53
CA GLU A 201 14.64 2.94 -7.06
C GLU A 201 14.45 3.33 -8.52
N ARG A 202 14.98 4.50 -8.92
CA ARG A 202 15.15 4.89 -10.32
C ARG A 202 16.31 5.87 -10.46
N ASP A 203 17.11 5.74 -11.51
CA ASP A 203 18.13 6.70 -11.90
C ASP A 203 17.54 8.08 -12.25
N ASP A 204 18.23 9.16 -11.82
CA ASP A 204 17.95 10.53 -12.26
C ASP A 204 18.42 10.80 -13.71
N GLU A 205 18.12 11.99 -14.24
CA GLU A 205 18.51 12.42 -15.60
C GLU A 205 20.03 12.36 -15.88
N ASN A 206 20.86 12.25 -14.83
CA ASN A 206 22.32 12.16 -14.90
C ASN A 206 22.84 10.73 -14.65
N GLY A 207 21.96 9.73 -14.47
CA GLY A 207 22.33 8.34 -14.20
C GLY A 207 22.79 8.09 -12.77
N ASN A 208 22.19 8.76 -11.77
CA ASN A 208 22.43 8.49 -10.36
C ASN A 208 21.16 7.93 -9.70
N PRO A 209 21.24 6.81 -8.96
CA PRO A 209 20.07 6.16 -8.38
C PRO A 209 19.43 7.04 -7.29
N LYS A 210 18.10 7.20 -7.39
CA LYS A 210 17.24 7.88 -6.41
C LYS A 210 16.23 6.89 -5.84
N PHE A 211 15.85 7.11 -4.59
CA PHE A 211 14.94 6.24 -3.86
C PHE A 211 13.69 7.04 -3.51
N TYR A 212 12.56 6.62 -4.07
CA TYR A 212 11.28 7.29 -3.96
C TYR A 212 10.36 6.50 -3.03
N PHE A 213 10.02 7.08 -1.88
CA PHE A 213 9.14 6.50 -0.86
C PHE A 213 7.72 7.05 -1.06
N TYR A 214 6.81 6.20 -1.51
CA TYR A 214 5.38 6.49 -1.62
C TYR A 214 4.67 6.12 -0.33
N ALA A 215 4.04 7.10 0.32
CA ALA A 215 3.58 6.99 1.70
C ALA A 215 2.15 7.56 1.86
N PRO A 216 1.14 6.74 2.19
CA PRO A 216 -0.20 7.19 2.47
C PRO A 216 -0.30 7.64 3.93
N VAL A 217 -0.50 8.94 4.14
CA VAL A 217 -0.57 9.56 5.46
C VAL A 217 -1.85 10.38 5.61
N GLU A 218 -2.28 10.61 6.84
CA GLU A 218 -3.33 11.59 7.10
C GLU A 218 -2.81 13.00 6.77
N GLY A 219 -3.54 13.76 5.96
CA GLY A 219 -3.26 15.17 5.69
C GLY A 219 -3.55 15.61 4.27
N GLY A 220 -3.14 16.83 3.94
CA GLY A 220 -3.37 17.47 2.63
C GLY A 220 -4.71 18.19 2.49
N GLN A 221 -5.63 18.04 3.44
CA GLN A 221 -6.90 18.75 3.51
C GLN A 221 -7.33 19.01 4.97
N SER A 222 -8.27 19.92 5.18
CA SER A 222 -8.70 20.39 6.52
C SER A 222 -9.58 19.41 7.32
N SER A 223 -9.94 18.27 6.74
CA SER A 223 -10.70 17.18 7.39
C SER A 223 -9.86 15.90 7.43
N TYR A 224 -10.18 14.99 8.37
CA TYR A 224 -9.59 13.65 8.40
C TYR A 224 -9.66 12.99 7.01
N GLY A 225 -8.54 12.46 6.55
CA GLY A 225 -8.41 11.93 5.21
C GLY A 225 -6.99 11.52 4.87
N ILE A 226 -6.86 10.35 4.23
CA ILE A 226 -5.57 9.83 3.76
C ILE A 226 -5.26 10.40 2.38
N SER A 227 -4.04 10.88 2.22
CA SER A 227 -3.44 11.37 0.97
C SER A 227 -2.07 10.70 0.78
N ILE A 228 -1.68 10.43 -0.46
CA ILE A 228 -0.38 9.81 -0.77
C ILE A 228 0.65 10.91 -0.98
N GLY A 229 1.74 10.86 -0.22
CA GLY A 229 2.94 11.65 -0.41
C GLY A 229 4.01 10.87 -1.17
N VAL A 230 5.00 11.60 -1.71
CA VAL A 230 6.24 11.02 -2.25
C VAL A 230 7.44 11.76 -1.68
N ALA A 231 8.34 11.02 -1.03
CA ALA A 231 9.60 11.53 -0.50
C ALA A 231 10.77 10.93 -1.28
N VAL A 232 11.90 11.64 -1.39
CA VAL A 232 13.07 11.22 -2.16
C VAL A 232 14.34 11.21 -1.31
N ALA A 233 15.26 10.28 -1.61
CA ALA A 233 16.60 10.19 -1.03
C ALA A 233 17.66 9.79 -2.08
N ASP A 234 18.93 10.14 -1.81
CA ASP A 234 20.11 9.72 -2.59
C ASP A 234 20.64 8.33 -2.18
N ARG A 235 19.97 7.66 -1.22
CA ARG A 235 20.33 6.35 -0.66
C ARG A 235 19.09 5.60 -0.18
N PRO A 236 19.09 4.25 -0.16
CA PRO A 236 17.96 3.47 0.32
C PRO A 236 17.75 3.62 1.84
N GLU A 237 18.80 3.93 2.61
CA GLU A 237 18.70 4.24 4.05
C GLU A 237 18.28 5.70 4.33
N GLY A 238 17.96 6.51 3.31
CA GLY A 238 17.63 7.92 3.47
C GLY A 238 18.86 8.84 3.64
N PRO A 239 18.70 10.06 4.18
CA PRO A 239 17.46 10.61 4.74
C PRO A 239 16.47 11.02 3.65
N PHE A 240 15.24 10.54 3.77
CA PHE A 240 14.12 10.92 2.90
C PHE A 240 13.62 12.34 3.19
N LYS A 241 13.11 13.02 2.16
CA LYS A 241 12.56 14.39 2.22
C LYS A 241 11.34 14.49 1.31
N ASP A 242 10.27 15.18 1.71
CA ASP A 242 9.12 15.47 0.84
C ASP A 242 9.60 16.11 -0.48
N ALA A 243 9.34 15.43 -1.59
CA ALA A 243 9.85 15.81 -2.90
C ALA A 243 8.98 16.86 -3.61
N ARG A 244 7.76 17.10 -3.13
CA ARG A 244 6.78 18.01 -3.74
C ARG A 244 6.45 19.21 -2.86
N GLY A 245 6.29 18.99 -1.56
CA GLY A 245 5.74 19.95 -0.61
C GLY A 245 4.21 19.93 -0.47
N ILE A 246 3.53 19.10 -1.27
CA ILE A 246 2.08 18.82 -1.28
C ILE A 246 1.84 17.36 -1.70
N PRO A 247 0.67 16.75 -1.43
CA PRO A 247 0.36 15.38 -1.86
C PRO A 247 0.52 15.09 -3.36
N LEU A 248 1.00 13.88 -3.65
CA LEU A 248 0.96 13.22 -4.96
C LEU A 248 -0.47 12.81 -5.33
N ILE A 249 -1.24 12.30 -4.36
CA ILE A 249 -2.69 12.05 -4.48
C ILE A 249 -3.39 12.70 -3.30
N PHE A 250 -4.28 13.67 -3.53
CA PHE A 250 -5.19 14.19 -2.51
C PHE A 250 -6.40 13.27 -2.34
N LEU A 251 -7.05 13.28 -1.18
CA LEU A 251 -8.36 12.63 -1.01
C LEU A 251 -9.40 13.09 -2.04
N ALA A 252 -9.31 14.34 -2.52
CA ALA A 252 -10.19 14.91 -3.54
C ALA A 252 -10.01 14.30 -4.94
N ASP A 253 -8.83 13.76 -5.27
CA ASP A 253 -8.50 13.23 -6.60
C ASP A 253 -9.33 11.98 -6.95
N THR A 254 -9.82 11.27 -5.93
CA THR A 254 -10.71 10.09 -6.00
C THR A 254 -12.11 10.39 -5.43
N ASN A 255 -12.62 11.61 -5.58
CA ASN A 255 -13.95 11.94 -5.08
C ASN A 255 -15.06 11.26 -5.89
N GLY A 256 -16.08 10.71 -5.21
CA GLY A 256 -17.24 10.05 -5.85
C GLY A 256 -16.99 8.62 -6.35
N THR A 257 -15.81 8.03 -6.13
CA THR A 257 -15.55 6.61 -6.42
C THR A 257 -15.84 5.71 -5.22
N ALA A 258 -15.59 6.19 -4.00
CA ALA A 258 -15.99 5.63 -2.71
C ALA A 258 -16.11 6.73 -1.64
N ASP A 259 -16.98 6.56 -0.64
CA ASP A 259 -17.34 7.65 0.31
C ASP A 259 -16.36 7.78 1.50
N HIS A 260 -15.64 6.72 1.85
CA HIS A 260 -14.76 6.69 3.02
C HIS A 260 -13.46 7.48 2.81
N SER A 261 -12.93 8.05 3.90
CA SER A 261 -11.80 8.99 3.89
C SER A 261 -10.42 8.32 3.84
N TRP A 262 -10.36 6.99 3.96
CA TRP A 262 -9.14 6.17 3.86
C TRP A 262 -9.00 5.44 2.51
N ARG A 263 -9.83 5.79 1.51
CA ARG A 263 -9.81 5.14 0.18
C ARG A 263 -8.49 5.28 -0.60
N ASN A 264 -7.62 6.23 -0.24
CA ASN A 264 -6.31 6.46 -0.86
C ASN A 264 -5.16 5.89 -0.02
N LEU A 265 -5.32 4.63 0.41
CA LEU A 265 -4.29 3.85 1.09
C LEU A 265 -3.41 3.07 0.10
N ASP A 266 -2.32 2.50 0.63
CA ASP A 266 -1.50 1.44 0.04
C ASP A 266 -1.02 1.68 -1.42
N PRO A 267 -0.13 2.66 -1.67
CA PRO A 267 0.50 2.82 -2.96
C PRO A 267 1.54 1.74 -3.22
N THR A 268 1.40 1.03 -4.35
CA THR A 268 2.49 0.28 -4.98
C THR A 268 2.93 0.99 -6.27
N VAL A 269 4.24 0.99 -6.51
CA VAL A 269 4.85 1.60 -7.70
C VAL A 269 5.74 0.57 -8.40
N PHE A 270 5.65 0.56 -9.72
CA PHE A 270 6.40 -0.35 -10.59
C PHE A 270 6.98 0.43 -11.77
N VAL A 271 8.29 0.34 -12.00
CA VAL A 271 8.97 0.81 -13.20
C VAL A 271 9.15 -0.39 -14.13
N ASP A 272 8.65 -0.28 -15.36
CA ASP A 272 8.66 -1.36 -16.35
C ASP A 272 9.93 -1.32 -17.23
N ASP A 273 10.17 -2.40 -17.98
CA ASP A 273 11.34 -2.54 -18.86
C ASP A 273 11.37 -1.51 -20.02
N ASP A 274 10.23 -0.85 -20.30
CA ASP A 274 10.13 0.27 -21.26
C ASP A 274 10.43 1.65 -20.63
N GLY A 275 10.77 1.68 -19.33
CA GLY A 275 11.08 2.88 -18.55
C GLY A 275 9.87 3.60 -17.96
N ARG A 276 8.63 3.19 -18.28
CA ARG A 276 7.42 3.84 -17.77
C ARG A 276 7.10 3.37 -16.37
N ALA A 277 6.64 4.30 -15.54
CA ALA A 277 6.31 4.07 -14.14
C ALA A 277 4.80 4.10 -13.92
N TYR A 278 4.30 3.10 -13.19
CA TYR A 278 2.89 2.93 -12.87
C TYR A 278 2.71 2.93 -11.36
N MET A 279 1.74 3.69 -10.86
CA MET A 279 1.30 3.64 -9.47
C MET A 279 -0.10 3.06 -9.39
N TYR A 280 -0.27 2.04 -8.57
CA TYR A 280 -1.56 1.44 -8.17
C TYR A 280 -1.80 1.73 -6.69
N TRP A 281 -3.05 1.96 -6.28
CA TRP A 281 -3.38 2.20 -4.86
C TRP A 281 -4.87 1.97 -4.54
N GLY A 282 -5.21 1.90 -3.26
CA GLY A 282 -6.55 2.18 -2.74
C GLY A 282 -7.20 1.10 -1.88
N ASN A 283 -8.09 1.51 -0.98
CA ASN A 283 -8.95 0.62 -0.18
C ASN A 283 -10.38 0.63 -0.74
N GLY A 284 -11.03 -0.54 -0.79
CA GLY A 284 -12.41 -0.75 -1.29
C GLY A 284 -12.62 -0.57 -2.80
N VAL A 285 -11.75 0.21 -3.45
CA VAL A 285 -11.68 0.44 -4.90
C VAL A 285 -10.21 0.56 -5.27
N LEU A 286 -9.78 -0.17 -6.31
CA LEU A 286 -8.43 -0.07 -6.85
C LEU A 286 -8.34 1.05 -7.89
N TYR A 287 -7.30 1.86 -7.80
CA TYR A 287 -6.95 2.91 -8.76
C TYR A 287 -5.60 2.61 -9.41
N TRP A 288 -5.36 3.17 -10.60
CA TRP A 288 -4.00 3.33 -11.10
C TRP A 288 -3.81 4.58 -11.97
N VAL A 289 -2.55 5.00 -12.09
CA VAL A 289 -2.10 6.15 -12.87
C VAL A 289 -0.67 5.89 -13.39
N GLU A 290 -0.31 6.46 -14.53
CA GLU A 290 1.09 6.53 -14.98
C GLU A 290 1.78 7.75 -14.33
N LEU A 291 3.06 7.63 -13.99
CA LEU A 291 3.87 8.74 -13.51
C LEU A 291 4.70 9.35 -14.66
N GLU A 292 5.19 10.57 -14.48
CA GLU A 292 6.25 11.11 -15.32
C GLU A 292 7.63 10.55 -14.89
N ASP A 293 8.65 10.74 -15.73
CA ASP A 293 9.96 10.11 -15.56
C ASP A 293 10.73 10.54 -14.30
N ASP A 294 10.37 11.69 -13.72
CA ASP A 294 10.94 12.18 -12.45
C ASP A 294 10.39 11.48 -11.19
N MET A 295 9.41 10.58 -11.36
CA MET A 295 8.74 9.78 -10.31
C MET A 295 7.94 10.58 -9.28
N ILE A 296 7.92 11.91 -9.38
CA ILE A 296 7.24 12.80 -8.43
C ILE A 296 6.00 13.48 -9.02
N HIS A 297 5.81 13.48 -10.34
CA HIS A 297 4.60 13.97 -11.00
C HIS A 297 3.70 12.84 -11.56
N LEU A 298 2.39 13.08 -11.54
CA LEU A 298 1.41 12.26 -12.26
C LEU A 298 1.41 12.61 -13.74
N LYS A 299 1.27 11.61 -14.61
CA LYS A 299 1.34 11.83 -16.06
C LYS A 299 0.25 12.76 -16.57
N GLY A 300 0.65 13.86 -17.21
CA GLY A 300 -0.26 14.90 -17.67
C GLY A 300 -0.84 15.81 -16.59
N GLU A 301 -0.29 15.86 -15.37
CA GLU A 301 -0.63 16.92 -14.42
C GLU A 301 0.05 18.25 -14.79
N THR A 302 -0.51 19.35 -14.28
CA THR A 302 0.08 20.69 -14.43
C THR A 302 0.17 21.36 -13.07
N TYR A 303 1.23 22.12 -12.83
CA TYR A 303 1.53 22.65 -11.49
C TYR A 303 2.15 24.05 -11.54
N THR A 304 2.16 24.71 -10.39
CA THR A 304 2.88 25.98 -10.18
C THR A 304 3.86 25.84 -9.03
N THR A 305 4.99 26.53 -9.14
CA THR A 305 6.06 26.57 -8.14
C THR A 305 6.23 27.98 -7.56
N ASP A 306 6.90 28.09 -6.41
CA ASP A 306 7.46 29.37 -5.95
C ASP A 306 8.85 29.63 -6.58
N GLY A 307 9.45 30.77 -6.24
CA GLY A 307 10.78 31.16 -6.72
C GLY A 307 11.95 30.28 -6.25
N SER A 308 11.70 29.25 -5.42
CA SER A 308 12.68 28.20 -5.05
C SER A 308 12.45 26.87 -5.79
N GLY A 309 11.40 26.78 -6.62
CA GLY A 309 11.02 25.55 -7.31
C GLY A 309 10.05 24.66 -6.53
N LYS A 310 9.71 24.99 -5.28
CA LYS A 310 8.77 24.19 -4.47
C LYS A 310 7.34 24.33 -5.02
N MET A 311 6.64 23.21 -5.19
CA MET A 311 5.26 23.19 -5.69
C MET A 311 4.29 23.89 -4.71
N GLN A 312 3.38 24.68 -5.28
CA GLN A 312 2.36 25.45 -4.54
C GLN A 312 0.95 24.94 -4.84
N ASN A 313 0.65 24.63 -6.10
CA ASN A 313 -0.63 24.11 -6.56
C ASN A 313 -0.43 23.12 -7.72
N ARG A 314 -1.42 22.24 -7.93
CA ARG A 314 -1.50 21.29 -9.06
C ARG A 314 -2.92 21.21 -9.61
N SER A 315 -3.05 20.79 -10.86
CA SER A 315 -4.31 20.45 -11.53
C SER A 315 -4.17 19.09 -12.22
N ILE A 316 -5.07 18.18 -11.86
CA ILE A 316 -5.18 16.84 -12.46
C ILE A 316 -6.03 16.81 -13.75
N SER A 317 -6.37 17.96 -14.33
CA SER A 317 -7.29 18.05 -15.48
C SER A 317 -6.81 17.35 -16.76
N GLY A 318 -5.53 16.99 -16.87
CA GLY A 318 -4.99 16.13 -17.93
C GLY A 318 -4.72 14.68 -17.51
N VAL A 319 -4.69 14.39 -16.20
CA VAL A 319 -4.31 13.09 -15.63
C VAL A 319 -5.41 12.06 -15.86
N GLN A 320 -5.02 10.84 -16.24
CA GLN A 320 -5.94 9.71 -16.33
C GLN A 320 -5.79 8.83 -15.08
N ILE A 321 -6.61 9.09 -14.06
CA ILE A 321 -6.78 8.16 -12.93
C ILE A 321 -7.78 7.09 -13.34
N HIS A 322 -7.30 5.88 -13.53
CA HIS A 322 -8.10 4.72 -13.90
C HIS A 322 -8.70 4.07 -12.65
N VAL A 323 -9.95 3.59 -12.75
CA VAL A 323 -10.68 2.96 -11.64
C VAL A 323 -11.01 1.52 -12.00
N LEU A 324 -10.52 0.56 -11.23
CA LEU A 324 -10.73 -0.87 -11.43
C LEU A 324 -11.69 -1.41 -10.36
N LYS A 325 -12.93 -1.72 -10.77
CA LYS A 325 -13.98 -2.24 -9.88
C LYS A 325 -14.22 -3.75 -10.00
N ASP A 326 -13.74 -4.36 -11.09
CA ASP A 326 -13.99 -5.77 -11.42
C ASP A 326 -12.85 -6.72 -10.99
N ILE A 327 -12.14 -6.37 -9.90
CA ILE A 327 -11.10 -7.22 -9.29
C ILE A 327 -11.76 -8.07 -8.18
N PRO A 328 -11.91 -9.41 -8.35
CA PRO A 328 -12.69 -10.22 -7.43
C PRO A 328 -12.14 -10.22 -6.01
N GLY A 329 -12.98 -9.85 -5.04
CA GLY A 329 -12.68 -9.88 -3.61
C GLY A 329 -11.76 -8.77 -3.10
N TYR A 330 -11.35 -7.82 -3.94
CA TYR A 330 -10.40 -6.74 -3.58
C TYR A 330 -10.81 -5.97 -2.32
N THR A 331 -9.89 -5.90 -1.35
CA THR A 331 -10.00 -5.07 -0.14
C THR A 331 -9.00 -3.92 -0.20
N GLU A 332 -7.70 -4.20 -0.16
CA GLU A 332 -6.63 -3.20 -0.13
C GLU A 332 -5.25 -3.82 -0.51
N ALA A 333 -4.14 -3.21 -0.08
CA ALA A 333 -2.76 -3.69 -0.26
C ALA A 333 -2.40 -4.21 -1.66
N PRO A 334 -2.61 -3.44 -2.74
CA PRO A 334 -2.15 -3.84 -4.06
C PRO A 334 -0.61 -3.87 -4.08
N TYR A 335 -0.02 -4.90 -4.65
CA TYR A 335 1.42 -4.93 -4.94
C TYR A 335 1.66 -5.49 -6.35
N LEU A 336 2.28 -4.67 -7.20
CA LEU A 336 2.52 -4.93 -8.62
C LEU A 336 3.96 -5.43 -8.83
N SER A 337 4.08 -6.57 -9.50
CA SER A 337 5.36 -7.22 -9.80
C SER A 337 5.34 -7.88 -11.19
N LYS A 338 6.48 -8.38 -11.66
CA LYS A 338 6.65 -8.98 -12.98
C LYS A 338 7.53 -10.22 -12.90
N HIS A 339 7.13 -11.30 -13.59
CA HIS A 339 7.92 -12.52 -13.71
C HIS A 339 7.73 -13.11 -15.12
N GLY A 340 8.82 -13.15 -15.89
CA GLY A 340 8.77 -13.48 -17.32
C GLY A 340 7.93 -12.47 -18.10
N SER A 341 7.04 -12.97 -18.97
CA SER A 341 6.14 -12.15 -19.80
C SER A 341 4.82 -11.75 -19.10
N LEU A 342 4.69 -12.01 -17.80
CA LEU A 342 3.49 -11.72 -17.02
C LEU A 342 3.73 -10.69 -15.92
N TYR A 343 2.76 -9.80 -15.76
CA TYR A 343 2.61 -8.89 -14.63
C TYR A 343 1.66 -9.53 -13.62
N TYR A 344 1.94 -9.34 -12.34
CA TYR A 344 1.23 -9.94 -11.22
C TYR A 344 0.79 -8.82 -10.27
N LEU A 345 -0.52 -8.64 -10.18
CA LEU A 345 -1.17 -7.81 -9.18
C LEU A 345 -1.59 -8.72 -8.02
N THR A 346 -0.82 -8.73 -6.93
CA THR A 346 -1.23 -9.32 -5.65
C THR A 346 -2.02 -8.29 -4.85
N TYR A 347 -2.97 -8.72 -4.02
CA TYR A 347 -3.81 -7.81 -3.22
C TYR A 347 -4.45 -8.49 -2.00
N ALA A 348 -4.72 -7.72 -0.95
CA ALA A 348 -5.53 -8.15 0.19
C ALA A 348 -7.00 -8.31 -0.22
N SER A 349 -7.62 -9.40 0.21
CA SER A 349 -8.87 -9.91 -0.36
C SER A 349 -9.79 -10.52 0.70
N GLY A 350 -11.02 -10.00 0.79
CA GLY A 350 -12.01 -10.38 1.81
C GLY A 350 -11.75 -9.72 3.18
N PHE A 351 -12.44 -10.18 4.21
CA PHE A 351 -12.19 -9.78 5.60
C PHE A 351 -12.68 -10.87 6.59
N PRO A 352 -11.86 -11.39 7.53
CA PRO A 352 -10.41 -11.20 7.65
C PRO A 352 -9.68 -11.52 6.33
N GLU A 353 -8.62 -10.78 6.05
CA GLU A 353 -8.03 -10.73 4.72
C GLU A 353 -7.22 -11.98 4.38
N SER A 354 -7.23 -12.30 3.09
CA SER A 354 -6.40 -13.31 2.43
C SER A 354 -5.63 -12.65 1.29
N ILE A 355 -4.51 -13.20 0.84
CA ILE A 355 -3.80 -12.66 -0.34
C ILE A 355 -4.36 -13.34 -1.58
N SER A 356 -4.99 -12.58 -2.46
CA SER A 356 -5.38 -12.99 -3.82
C SER A 356 -4.41 -12.41 -4.86
N TYR A 357 -4.47 -12.91 -6.09
CA TYR A 357 -3.75 -12.29 -7.20
C TYR A 357 -4.46 -12.39 -8.55
N ALA A 358 -4.06 -11.51 -9.46
CA ALA A 358 -4.41 -11.51 -10.87
C ALA A 358 -3.17 -11.36 -11.75
N THR A 359 -3.22 -11.90 -12.96
CA THR A 359 -2.14 -11.81 -13.96
C THR A 359 -2.57 -10.99 -15.18
N SER A 360 -1.63 -10.32 -15.84
CA SER A 360 -1.85 -9.74 -17.17
C SER A 360 -0.57 -9.80 -18.02
N THR A 361 -0.69 -9.55 -19.33
CA THR A 361 0.43 -9.34 -20.27
C THR A 361 0.76 -7.85 -20.45
N SER A 362 0.23 -6.99 -19.57
CA SER A 362 0.36 -5.53 -19.57
C SER A 362 0.31 -5.03 -18.12
N PRO A 363 1.13 -4.04 -17.72
CA PRO A 363 1.09 -3.49 -16.37
C PRO A 363 -0.23 -2.75 -16.08
N GLN A 364 -1.03 -2.46 -17.11
CA GLN A 364 -2.31 -1.73 -17.04
C GLN A 364 -3.54 -2.67 -16.97
N GLY A 365 -3.32 -3.99 -17.07
CA GLY A 365 -4.37 -4.97 -17.33
C GLY A 365 -4.69 -5.15 -18.83
N PRO A 366 -5.78 -5.86 -19.19
CA PRO A 366 -6.83 -6.38 -18.30
C PRO A 366 -6.33 -7.51 -17.38
N TRP A 367 -6.88 -7.57 -16.17
CA TRP A 367 -6.44 -8.45 -15.10
C TRP A 367 -7.24 -9.76 -15.06
N GLN A 368 -6.57 -10.90 -15.24
CA GLN A 368 -7.17 -12.22 -15.06
C GLN A 368 -6.91 -12.71 -13.64
N HIS A 369 -7.95 -12.70 -12.80
CA HIS A 369 -7.91 -13.26 -11.44
C HIS A 369 -7.52 -14.75 -11.44
N ARG A 370 -6.68 -15.14 -10.47
CA ARG A 370 -6.11 -16.50 -10.35
C ARG A 370 -6.39 -17.19 -9.01
N GLY A 371 -6.97 -16.50 -8.03
CA GLY A 371 -7.35 -17.07 -6.72
C GLY A 371 -6.45 -16.65 -5.55
N VAL A 372 -6.74 -17.24 -4.39
CA VAL A 372 -6.05 -17.01 -3.13
C VAL A 372 -4.73 -17.78 -3.08
N ILE A 373 -3.63 -17.08 -2.80
CA ILE A 373 -2.28 -17.63 -2.60
C ILE A 373 -1.86 -17.71 -1.13
N LEU A 374 -2.47 -16.95 -0.21
CA LEU A 374 -2.28 -17.13 1.23
C LEU A 374 -3.62 -16.95 1.95
N ASP A 375 -3.98 -17.92 2.80
CA ASP A 375 -5.18 -17.87 3.64
C ASP A 375 -5.02 -16.82 4.77
N PRO A 376 -6.12 -16.38 5.40
CA PRO A 376 -6.04 -15.47 6.56
C PRO A 376 -5.19 -16.06 7.69
N VAL A 377 -4.23 -15.29 8.17
CA VAL A 377 -3.30 -15.68 9.24
C VAL A 377 -3.94 -15.51 10.63
N PRO A 378 -3.55 -16.32 11.64
CA PRO A 378 -4.07 -16.15 12.99
C PRO A 378 -3.74 -14.77 13.60
N ASN A 379 -4.65 -14.25 14.41
CA ASN A 379 -4.53 -13.04 15.24
C ASN A 379 -4.31 -11.70 14.51
N SER A 380 -4.11 -11.67 13.18
CA SER A 380 -4.25 -10.46 12.36
C SER A 380 -5.58 -10.47 11.61
N SER A 381 -6.19 -9.31 11.46
CA SER A 381 -7.37 -9.11 10.60
C SER A 381 -7.02 -8.66 9.18
N THR A 382 -5.88 -7.98 9.04
CA THR A 382 -5.28 -7.51 7.79
C THR A 382 -4.14 -8.42 7.35
N ILE A 383 -3.82 -8.42 6.05
CA ILE A 383 -2.59 -9.05 5.52
C ILE A 383 -2.08 -8.29 4.28
N HIS A 384 -0.92 -7.63 4.42
CA HIS A 384 -0.28 -6.83 3.37
C HIS A 384 1.02 -7.49 2.91
N GLN A 385 1.32 -7.45 1.60
CA GLN A 385 2.39 -8.27 1.00
C GLN A 385 3.29 -7.54 0.00
N SER A 386 4.49 -8.08 -0.24
CA SER A 386 5.28 -7.78 -1.44
C SER A 386 5.83 -9.05 -2.09
N LEU A 387 5.73 -9.13 -3.42
CA LEU A 387 6.17 -10.27 -4.23
C LEU A 387 7.38 -9.88 -5.08
N PHE A 388 8.54 -10.49 -4.82
CA PHE A 388 9.81 -10.05 -5.40
C PHE A 388 10.76 -11.21 -5.70
N GLU A 389 11.73 -10.96 -6.60
CA GLU A 389 12.77 -11.90 -6.99
C GLU A 389 14.12 -11.51 -6.36
N PHE A 390 14.77 -12.45 -5.66
CA PHE A 390 16.11 -12.24 -5.13
C PHE A 390 17.00 -13.46 -5.33
N LYS A 391 18.16 -13.27 -5.98
CA LYS A 391 19.16 -14.31 -6.27
C LYS A 391 18.59 -15.55 -7.01
N GLY A 392 17.76 -15.29 -8.02
CA GLY A 392 17.12 -16.33 -8.84
C GLY A 392 16.00 -17.08 -8.14
N ALA A 393 15.34 -16.44 -7.17
CA ALA A 393 14.38 -17.08 -6.30
C ALA A 393 13.29 -16.11 -5.82
N SER A 394 12.02 -16.49 -6.00
CA SER A 394 10.85 -15.65 -5.71
C SER A 394 10.40 -15.71 -4.25
N TYR A 395 10.11 -14.59 -3.59
CA TYR A 395 9.65 -14.54 -2.20
C TYR A 395 8.39 -13.69 -2.07
N LEU A 396 7.59 -14.00 -1.05
CA LEU A 396 6.46 -13.17 -0.62
C LEU A 396 6.72 -12.75 0.83
N THR A 397 6.87 -11.44 1.08
CA THR A 397 6.69 -10.93 2.46
C THR A 397 5.22 -10.82 2.76
N TYR A 398 4.86 -10.99 4.03
CA TYR A 398 3.54 -10.68 4.57
C TYR A 398 3.69 -10.25 6.04
N HIS A 399 2.59 -9.98 6.75
CA HIS A 399 2.63 -9.84 8.20
C HIS A 399 1.67 -10.83 8.89
N ASP A 400 2.06 -11.33 10.06
CA ASP A 400 1.18 -12.03 10.99
C ASP A 400 1.06 -11.27 12.32
N ALA A 401 0.61 -11.95 13.38
CA ALA A 401 0.57 -11.44 14.74
C ALA A 401 1.06 -12.50 15.75
N ALA A 402 2.15 -13.21 15.41
CA ALA A 402 2.65 -14.36 16.15
C ALA A 402 3.66 -14.02 17.26
N LEU A 403 4.22 -12.81 17.30
CA LEU A 403 5.05 -12.37 18.44
C LEU A 403 4.22 -12.34 19.75
N PRO A 404 4.84 -12.60 20.92
CA PRO A 404 4.15 -12.46 22.20
C PRO A 404 3.56 -11.05 22.38
N THR A 405 2.31 -10.97 22.84
CA THR A 405 1.48 -9.74 22.92
C THR A 405 1.08 -9.13 21.56
N GLY A 406 1.25 -9.86 20.45
CA GLY A 406 0.82 -9.46 19.11
C GLY A 406 -0.71 -9.51 18.90
N GLY A 407 -1.16 -8.86 17.82
CA GLY A 407 -2.56 -8.82 17.37
C GLY A 407 -2.71 -7.91 16.15
N SER A 408 -3.95 -7.64 15.69
CA SER A 408 -4.21 -6.79 14.50
C SER A 408 -3.54 -5.42 14.48
N TYR A 409 -3.20 -4.84 15.64
CA TYR A 409 -2.53 -3.52 15.76
C TYR A 409 -1.08 -3.63 16.28
N ARG A 410 -0.57 -4.86 16.39
CA ARG A 410 0.75 -5.27 16.90
C ARG A 410 1.21 -6.45 16.06
N ARG A 411 1.45 -6.19 14.77
CA ARG A 411 1.74 -7.16 13.71
C ARG A 411 3.23 -7.50 13.64
N SER A 412 3.61 -8.49 12.85
CA SER A 412 4.99 -8.97 12.78
C SER A 412 5.33 -9.44 11.36
N THR A 413 6.43 -8.93 10.80
CA THR A 413 6.75 -9.18 9.38
C THR A 413 7.36 -10.57 9.17
N CYS A 414 6.79 -11.28 8.20
CA CYS A 414 7.13 -12.63 7.79
C CYS A 414 7.62 -12.65 6.34
N VAL A 415 8.30 -13.72 5.94
CA VAL A 415 8.66 -14.00 4.54
C VAL A 415 8.60 -15.49 4.28
N ASP A 416 8.12 -15.87 3.10
CA ASP A 416 8.14 -17.26 2.64
C ASP A 416 8.43 -17.37 1.13
N ARG A 417 8.73 -18.60 0.71
CA ARG A 417 8.99 -18.92 -0.70
C ARG A 417 7.72 -18.78 -1.55
N ALA A 418 7.77 -17.92 -2.56
CA ALA A 418 6.86 -18.01 -3.69
C ALA A 418 7.39 -19.03 -4.71
N TYR A 419 6.49 -19.71 -5.43
CA TYR A 419 6.83 -20.65 -6.49
C TYR A 419 5.82 -20.53 -7.62
N TYR A 420 6.29 -20.29 -8.84
CA TYR A 420 5.45 -20.37 -10.03
C TYR A 420 5.33 -21.82 -10.53
N ASN A 421 4.22 -22.11 -11.19
CA ASN A 421 4.01 -23.26 -12.05
C ASN A 421 4.40 -22.91 -13.50
N ASP A 422 4.54 -23.94 -14.34
CA ASP A 422 4.93 -23.83 -15.75
C ASP A 422 3.96 -22.98 -16.61
N ASP A 423 2.73 -22.74 -16.13
CA ASP A 423 1.72 -21.88 -16.76
C ASP A 423 1.69 -20.42 -16.24
N GLY A 424 2.64 -20.07 -15.37
CA GLY A 424 2.72 -18.77 -14.69
C GLY A 424 1.80 -18.62 -13.48
N THR A 425 1.07 -19.66 -13.04
CA THR A 425 0.30 -19.55 -11.79
C THR A 425 1.20 -19.68 -10.55
N ILE A 426 1.02 -18.81 -9.56
CA ILE A 426 1.66 -18.90 -8.25
C ILE A 426 1.02 -20.06 -7.46
N ARG A 427 1.86 -20.93 -6.90
CA ARG A 427 1.46 -21.97 -5.94
C ARG A 427 1.06 -21.33 -4.61
N LYS A 428 0.08 -21.91 -3.93
CA LYS A 428 -0.31 -21.48 -2.59
C LYS A 428 0.89 -21.48 -1.64
N ILE A 429 1.10 -20.35 -0.99
CA ILE A 429 2.16 -20.12 0.00
C ILE A 429 1.89 -20.99 1.22
N VAL A 430 2.96 -21.50 1.80
CA VAL A 430 2.93 -22.31 3.02
C VAL A 430 3.78 -21.59 4.05
N PRO A 431 3.17 -20.89 5.03
CA PRO A 431 3.89 -20.28 6.14
C PRO A 431 4.85 -21.25 6.84
N THR A 432 6.10 -20.84 6.99
CA THR A 432 7.12 -21.63 7.72
C THR A 432 7.47 -20.98 9.07
N HIS A 433 7.59 -21.80 10.10
CA HIS A 433 8.10 -21.43 11.43
C HIS A 433 9.07 -22.54 11.87
N ARG A 434 10.28 -22.19 12.32
CA ARG A 434 11.43 -23.11 12.39
C ARG A 434 11.96 -23.35 13.81
#